data_AF-A0A0U2UU61-F1
#
_entry.id   AF-A0A0U2UU61-F1
#
_cell.length_a   1.000
_cell.length_b   1.000
_cell.length_c   1.000
_cell.angle_alpha   90.00
_cell.angle_beta   90.00
_cell.angle_gamma   90.00
#
_symmetry.space_group_name_H-M   'P 1'
#
loop_
_entity.id
_entity.type
_entity.pdbx_description
1 polymer ?
#
loop_
_entity_poly.entity_id
_entity_poly.type
_entity_poly.pdbx_seq_one_letter_code
_entity_poly.pdbx_strand_id
1 'polypeptide(L)'
;MHYKNDRKAYLCGRYQKYGKTFCSHHLIKANKLLSEVVAMLKELTEEGVKKKKLIEVAKREAGQHVVNHDTELKQIEKRIQQLTKKQSNLLDLLNEGDLIKDEWRTQNEFIREEVTQLSARKLELQSLIGKEKDMDSQIHAFEKQVDLCQ
;
A
#
# COMPACT_ATOMS: atom_id res chain seq x y z
N MET A 1 1.69 -17.91 42.89
CA MET A 1 2.67 -19.01 42.69
C MET A 1 4.04 -18.50 43.11
N HIS A 2 4.88 -19.31 43.73
CA HIS A 2 6.23 -18.92 44.18
C HIS A 2 7.27 -19.83 43.54
N TYR A 3 8.34 -19.24 43.00
CA TYR A 3 9.44 -20.01 42.44
C TYR A 3 10.25 -20.69 43.56
N LYS A 4 10.60 -21.94 43.34
CA LYS A 4 11.37 -22.78 44.25
C LYS A 4 12.61 -23.29 43.49
N ASN A 5 13.77 -22.79 43.90
CA ASN A 5 15.04 -23.04 43.21
C ASN A 5 15.48 -24.51 43.29
N ASP A 6 15.24 -25.16 44.44
CA ASP A 6 15.51 -26.58 44.69
C ASP A 6 14.82 -27.51 43.67
N ARG A 7 13.60 -27.15 43.24
CA ARG A 7 12.78 -27.96 42.33
C ARG A 7 12.68 -27.39 40.93
N LYS A 8 13.30 -26.22 40.67
CA LYS A 8 13.17 -25.44 39.43
C LYS A 8 11.70 -25.33 38.98
N ALA A 9 10.81 -25.01 39.91
CA ALA A 9 9.36 -25.07 39.69
C ALA A 9 8.62 -23.96 40.45
N TYR A 10 7.45 -23.61 39.95
CA TYR A 10 6.50 -22.71 40.59
C TYR A 10 5.53 -23.52 41.45
N LEU A 11 5.41 -23.15 42.73
CA LEU A 11 4.54 -23.78 43.71
C LEU A 11 3.37 -22.86 44.08
N CYS A 12 2.17 -23.41 44.23
CA CYS A 12 1.02 -22.68 44.74
C CYS A 12 1.26 -22.25 46.20
N GLY A 13 1.13 -20.95 46.48
CA GLY A 13 1.33 -20.42 47.84
C GLY A 13 0.31 -20.94 48.85
N ARG A 14 -0.91 -21.26 48.42
CA ARG A 14 -1.93 -21.87 49.28
C ARG A 14 -1.62 -23.33 49.57
N TYR A 15 -1.10 -24.08 48.60
CA TYR A 15 -0.62 -25.46 48.85
C TYR A 15 0.54 -25.47 49.84
N GLN A 16 1.48 -24.53 49.72
CA GLN A 16 2.61 -24.43 50.64
C GLN A 16 2.16 -24.17 52.08
N LYS A 17 1.08 -23.40 52.28
CA LYS A 17 0.57 -23.05 53.62
C LYS A 17 -0.40 -24.06 54.21
N TYR A 18 -1.27 -24.64 53.38
CA TYR A 18 -2.43 -25.41 53.86
C TYR A 18 -2.50 -26.84 53.30
N GLY A 19 -1.54 -27.24 52.47
CA GLY A 19 -1.43 -28.60 51.94
C GLY A 19 -2.44 -28.95 50.83
N LYS A 20 -2.55 -30.26 50.57
CA LYS A 20 -3.24 -30.85 49.41
C LYS A 20 -4.76 -30.66 49.43
N THR A 21 -5.37 -30.51 50.61
CA THR A 21 -6.81 -30.28 50.77
C THR A 21 -7.29 -28.98 50.10
N PHE A 22 -6.39 -27.99 49.92
CA PHE A 22 -6.74 -26.68 49.36
C PHE A 22 -6.29 -26.49 47.90
N CYS A 23 -5.44 -27.37 47.38
CA CYS A 23 -4.96 -27.26 46.01
C CYS A 23 -4.44 -28.62 45.51
N SER A 24 -5.14 -29.20 44.53
CA SER A 24 -4.73 -30.47 43.89
C SER A 24 -3.57 -30.27 42.92
N HIS A 25 -3.64 -29.23 42.08
CA HIS A 25 -2.62 -28.87 41.09
C HIS A 25 -1.75 -27.72 41.59
N HIS A 26 -0.65 -28.07 42.24
CA HIS A 26 0.11 -27.13 43.05
C HIS A 26 1.52 -26.86 42.53
N LEU A 27 2.02 -27.61 41.55
CA LEU A 27 3.40 -27.51 41.07
C LEU A 27 3.46 -27.46 39.55
N ILE A 28 4.17 -26.46 39.02
CA ILE A 28 4.43 -26.29 37.59
C ILE A 28 5.94 -26.18 37.38
N LYS A 29 6.54 -27.06 36.59
CA LYS A 29 7.97 -26.98 36.25
C LYS A 29 8.24 -25.70 35.45
N ALA A 30 9.27 -24.95 35.82
CA ALA A 30 9.56 -23.66 35.20
C ALA A 30 9.89 -23.81 33.70
N ASN A 31 10.67 -24.82 33.32
CA ASN A 31 11.00 -25.08 31.92
C ASN A 31 9.75 -25.41 31.08
N LYS A 32 8.82 -26.19 31.64
CA LYS A 32 7.57 -26.56 30.97
C LYS A 32 6.67 -25.34 30.78
N LEU A 33 6.54 -24.51 31.82
CA LEU A 33 5.80 -23.26 31.72
C LEU A 33 6.42 -22.33 30.67
N LEU A 34 7.75 -22.19 30.68
CA LEU A 34 8.45 -21.35 29.71
C LEU A 34 8.21 -21.84 28.28
N SER A 35 8.33 -23.16 28.03
CA SER A 35 8.08 -23.70 26.69
C SER A 35 6.64 -23.51 26.23
N GLU A 36 5.67 -23.71 27.12
CA GLU A 36 4.24 -23.52 26.79
C GLU A 36 3.90 -22.06 26.54
N VAL A 37 4.43 -21.13 27.35
CA VAL A 37 4.23 -19.69 27.14
C VAL A 37 4.89 -19.24 25.84
N VAL A 38 6.11 -19.70 25.54
CA VAL A 38 6.78 -19.38 24.27
C VAL A 38 6.00 -19.94 23.08
N ALA A 39 5.50 -21.17 23.16
CA ALA A 39 4.69 -21.76 22.09
C ALA A 39 3.39 -20.98 21.87
N MET A 40 2.68 -20.64 22.94
CA MET A 40 1.46 -19.84 22.88
C MET A 40 1.72 -18.44 22.31
N LEU A 41 2.82 -17.78 22.69
CA LEU A 41 3.20 -16.48 22.12
C LEU A 41 3.51 -16.60 20.63
N LYS A 42 4.19 -17.67 20.20
CA LYS A 42 4.44 -17.94 18.78
C LYS A 42 3.14 -18.13 18.00
N GLU A 43 2.24 -18.98 18.49
CA GLU A 43 0.91 -19.19 17.90
C GLU A 43 0.14 -17.86 17.80
N LEU A 44 0.11 -17.05 18.86
CA LEU A 44 -0.54 -15.73 18.82
C LEU A 44 0.08 -14.78 17.80
N THR A 45 1.40 -14.81 17.61
CA THR A 45 2.06 -13.99 16.58
C THR A 45 1.86 -14.52 15.16
N GLU A 46 1.71 -15.83 14.99
CA GLU A 46 1.46 -16.47 13.70
C GLU A 46 -0.02 -16.33 13.27
N GLU A 47 -0.96 -16.44 14.21
CA GLU A 47 -2.41 -16.32 13.97
C GLU A 47 -2.93 -14.88 14.06
N GLY A 48 -2.38 -14.07 14.97
CA GLY A 48 -2.91 -12.76 15.33
C GLY A 48 -2.64 -11.66 14.30
N VAL A 49 -1.57 -11.81 13.51
CA VAL A 49 -1.32 -10.93 12.36
C VAL A 49 -1.52 -11.77 11.11
N LYS A 50 -2.66 -11.60 10.43
CA LYS A 50 -2.87 -12.12 9.08
C LYS A 50 -2.02 -11.32 8.10
N LYS A 51 -0.68 -11.44 8.20
CA LYS A 51 0.33 -10.70 7.44
C LYS A 51 0.01 -10.74 5.94
N LYS A 52 -0.36 -11.92 5.43
CA LYS A 52 -0.82 -12.12 4.05
C LYS A 52 -2.04 -11.28 3.68
N LYS A 53 -3.05 -11.18 4.57
CA LYS A 53 -4.23 -10.32 4.31
C LYS A 53 -3.87 -8.84 4.32
N LEU A 54 -3.00 -8.39 5.23
CA LEU A 54 -2.55 -6.99 5.28
C LEU A 54 -1.77 -6.61 4.02
N ILE A 55 -0.89 -7.51 3.57
CA ILE A 55 -0.14 -7.38 2.33
C ILE A 55 -1.09 -7.37 1.12
N GLU A 56 -2.08 -8.26 1.06
CA GLU A 56 -3.10 -8.26 -0.01
C GLU A 56 -3.91 -6.97 -0.07
N VAL A 57 -4.29 -6.40 1.09
CA VAL A 57 -5.00 -5.12 1.15
C VAL A 57 -4.11 -4.00 0.63
N ALA A 58 -2.85 -3.92 1.10
CA ALA A 58 -1.89 -2.91 0.65
C ALA A 58 -1.64 -2.99 -0.87
N LYS A 59 -1.50 -4.20 -1.42
CA LYS A 59 -1.35 -4.43 -2.87
C LYS A 59 -2.58 -4.00 -3.66
N ARG A 60 -3.77 -4.29 -3.15
CA ARG A 60 -5.03 -3.94 -3.83
C ARG A 60 -5.20 -2.43 -3.92
N GLU A 61 -4.95 -1.72 -2.82
CA GLU A 61 -5.02 -0.26 -2.77
C GLU A 61 -3.98 0.36 -3.70
N ALA A 62 -2.72 -0.07 -3.63
CA ALA A 62 -1.68 0.43 -4.53
C ALA A 62 -1.99 0.17 -6.01
N GLY A 63 -2.45 -1.03 -6.36
CA GLY A 63 -2.77 -1.39 -7.75
C GLY A 63 -4.00 -0.68 -8.33
N GLN A 64 -5.01 -0.35 -7.51
CA GLN A 64 -6.21 0.36 -7.98
C GLN A 64 -5.91 1.80 -8.40
N HIS A 65 -5.02 2.49 -7.68
CA HIS A 65 -4.66 3.86 -8.03
C HIS A 65 -3.83 3.95 -9.32
N VAL A 66 -2.89 3.02 -9.53
CA VAL A 66 -2.04 2.97 -10.73
C VAL A 66 -2.86 2.80 -12.00
N VAL A 67 -3.87 1.92 -12.00
CA VAL A 67 -4.73 1.68 -13.17
C VAL A 67 -5.54 2.94 -13.52
N ASN A 68 -6.06 3.64 -12.52
CA ASN A 68 -6.83 4.86 -12.74
C ASN A 68 -5.96 5.98 -13.35
N HIS A 69 -4.77 6.21 -12.80
CA HIS A 69 -3.85 7.23 -13.31
C HIS A 69 -3.36 6.94 -14.74
N ASP A 70 -3.09 5.68 -15.09
CA ASP A 70 -2.69 5.31 -16.46
C ASP A 70 -3.82 5.54 -17.48
N THR A 71 -5.07 5.25 -17.10
CA THR A 71 -6.22 5.53 -17.97
C THR A 71 -6.46 7.03 -18.18
N GLU A 72 -6.34 7.84 -17.12
CA GLU A 72 -6.45 9.31 -17.21
C GLU A 72 -5.33 9.87 -18.10
N LEU A 73 -4.10 9.38 -17.96
CA LEU A 73 -2.96 9.79 -18.76
C LEU A 73 -3.17 9.48 -20.25
N LYS A 74 -3.66 8.28 -20.58
CA LYS A 74 -4.01 7.91 -21.97
C LYS A 74 -5.11 8.80 -22.56
N GLN A 75 -6.11 9.17 -21.76
CA GLN A 75 -7.18 10.08 -22.20
C GLN A 75 -6.64 11.49 -22.49
N ILE A 76 -5.78 12.00 -21.62
CA ILE A 76 -5.12 13.30 -21.79
C ILE A 76 -4.25 13.30 -23.05
N GLU A 77 -3.45 12.26 -23.28
CA GLU A 77 -2.62 12.15 -24.49
C GLU A 77 -3.46 12.11 -25.76
N LYS A 78 -4.56 11.35 -25.76
CA LYS A 78 -5.49 11.32 -26.88
C LYS A 78 -6.12 12.69 -27.13
N ARG A 79 -6.47 13.43 -26.06
CA ARG A 79 -7.04 14.77 -26.18
C ARG A 79 -6.05 15.77 -26.75
N ILE A 80 -4.80 15.74 -26.29
CA ILE A 80 -3.71 16.57 -26.85
C ILE A 80 -3.53 16.27 -28.34
N GLN A 81 -3.48 15.01 -28.74
CA GLN A 81 -3.37 14.63 -30.16
C GLN A 81 -4.54 15.15 -31.01
N GLN A 82 -5.77 15.08 -30.49
CA GLN A 82 -6.95 15.64 -31.16
C GLN A 82 -6.84 17.17 -31.33
N LEU A 83 -6.38 17.87 -30.30
CA LEU A 83 -6.18 19.32 -30.33
C LEU A 83 -5.07 19.71 -31.32
N THR A 84 -3.97 18.97 -31.37
CA THR A 84 -2.90 19.17 -32.37
C THR A 84 -3.41 18.95 -33.79
N LYS A 85 -4.22 17.92 -34.02
CA LYS A 85 -4.86 17.69 -35.33
C LYS A 85 -5.82 18.84 -35.69
N LYS A 86 -6.61 19.31 -34.73
CA LYS A 86 -7.51 20.46 -34.92
C LYS A 86 -6.70 21.73 -35.28
N GLN A 87 -5.56 21.95 -34.64
CA GLN A 87 -4.67 23.07 -34.94
C GLN A 87 -4.12 23.01 -36.37
N SER A 88 -3.73 21.82 -36.84
CA SER A 88 -3.31 21.61 -38.24
C SER A 88 -4.44 21.93 -39.21
N ASN A 89 -5.64 21.39 -38.98
CA ASN A 89 -6.79 21.64 -39.85
C ASN A 89 -7.18 23.12 -39.90
N LEU A 90 -7.10 23.83 -38.76
CA LEU A 90 -7.35 25.28 -38.72
C LEU A 90 -6.31 26.06 -39.56
N LEU A 91 -5.06 25.59 -39.59
CA LEU A 91 -4.02 26.19 -40.43
C LEU A 91 -4.29 25.94 -41.91
N ASP A 92 -4.75 24.74 -42.27
CA ASP A 92 -5.12 24.40 -43.65
C ASP A 92 -6.28 25.30 -44.14
N LEU A 93 -7.34 25.44 -43.33
CA LEU A 93 -8.48 26.34 -43.64
C LEU A 93 -8.06 27.81 -43.78
N LEU A 94 -7.09 28.27 -42.99
CA LEU A 94 -6.53 29.62 -43.13
C LEU A 94 -5.77 29.78 -44.45
N ASN A 95 -5.04 28.75 -44.89
CA ASN A 95 -4.29 28.76 -46.15
C ASN A 95 -5.21 28.71 -47.37
N GLU A 96 -6.34 28.01 -47.27
CA GLU A 96 -7.39 27.93 -48.31
C GLU A 96 -8.21 29.23 -48.41
N GLY A 97 -8.09 30.12 -47.42
CA GLY A 97 -8.83 31.38 -47.36
C GLY A 97 -10.26 31.24 -46.83
N ASP A 98 -10.64 30.04 -46.39
CA ASP A 98 -11.94 29.74 -45.80
C ASP A 98 -12.09 30.27 -44.37
N LEU A 99 -10.99 30.75 -43.77
CA LEU A 99 -10.94 31.24 -42.40
C LEU A 99 -10.13 32.54 -42.33
N ILE A 100 -10.64 33.53 -41.62
CA ILE A 100 -9.91 34.80 -41.43
C ILE A 100 -8.91 34.69 -40.27
N LYS A 101 -7.81 35.43 -40.38
CA LYS A 101 -6.67 35.37 -39.45
C LYS A 101 -7.07 35.56 -37.97
N ASP A 102 -8.10 36.35 -37.70
CA ASP A 102 -8.58 36.64 -36.34
C ASP A 102 -9.36 35.46 -35.73
N GLU A 103 -10.18 34.79 -36.54
CA GLU A 103 -10.86 33.55 -36.14
C GLU A 103 -9.83 32.45 -35.84
N TRP A 104 -8.78 32.36 -36.67
CA TRP A 104 -7.70 31.41 -36.46
C TRP A 104 -6.97 31.69 -35.15
N ARG A 105 -6.62 32.96 -34.90
CA ARG A 105 -5.91 33.37 -33.69
C ARG A 105 -6.70 33.00 -32.44
N THR A 106 -7.99 33.33 -32.42
CA THR A 106 -8.88 33.05 -31.29
C THR A 106 -8.96 31.55 -31.00
N GLN A 107 -9.19 30.73 -32.03
CA GLN A 107 -9.26 29.27 -31.87
C GLN A 107 -7.90 28.66 -31.46
N ASN A 108 -6.82 29.20 -32.00
CA ASN A 108 -5.46 28.73 -31.72
C ASN A 108 -5.02 29.08 -30.29
N GLU A 109 -5.40 30.25 -29.76
CA GLU A 109 -5.18 30.61 -28.36
C GLU A 109 -5.94 29.66 -27.42
N PHE A 110 -7.22 29.41 -27.67
CA PHE A 110 -7.99 28.46 -26.87
C PHE A 110 -7.37 27.05 -26.87
N ILE A 111 -6.96 26.56 -28.05
CA ILE A 111 -6.29 25.27 -28.17
C ILE A 111 -4.95 25.26 -27.39
N ARG A 112 -4.17 26.33 -27.46
CA ARG A 112 -2.89 26.43 -26.73
C ARG A 112 -3.08 26.47 -25.22
N GLU A 113 -4.10 27.16 -24.73
CA GLU A 113 -4.45 27.17 -23.31
C GLU A 113 -4.86 25.78 -22.84
N GLU A 114 -5.73 25.10 -23.58
CA GLU A 114 -6.17 23.73 -23.26
C GLU A 114 -5.00 22.75 -23.28
N VAL A 115 -4.11 22.83 -24.28
CA VAL A 115 -2.89 22.00 -24.35
C VAL A 115 -1.95 22.28 -23.18
N THR A 116 -1.79 23.54 -22.78
CA THR A 116 -0.98 23.93 -21.61
C THR A 116 -1.52 23.30 -20.33
N GLN A 117 -2.82 23.40 -20.10
CA GLN A 117 -3.48 22.83 -18.92
C GLN A 117 -3.37 21.30 -18.89
N LEU A 118 -3.65 20.64 -20.02
CA LEU A 118 -3.53 19.19 -20.17
C LEU A 118 -2.08 18.71 -19.98
N SER A 119 -1.09 19.48 -20.45
CA SER A 119 0.33 19.15 -20.27
C SER A 119 0.77 19.29 -18.82
N ALA A 120 0.29 20.31 -18.10
CA ALA A 120 0.53 20.45 -16.67
C ALA A 120 -0.08 19.26 -15.90
N ARG A 121 -1.33 18.91 -16.19
CA ARG A 121 -2.00 17.76 -15.57
C ARG A 121 -1.28 16.44 -15.86
N LYS A 122 -0.76 16.26 -17.08
CA LYS A 122 0.05 15.10 -17.46
C LYS A 122 1.31 14.98 -16.58
N LEU A 123 2.03 16.09 -16.35
CA LEU A 123 3.22 16.08 -15.49
C LEU A 123 2.89 15.72 -14.05
N GLU A 124 1.78 16.23 -13.50
CA GLU A 124 1.30 15.86 -12.17
C GLU A 124 1.02 14.35 -12.07
N LEU A 125 0.27 13.80 -13.02
CA LEU A 125 -0.05 12.37 -13.05
C LEU A 125 1.21 11.52 -13.18
N GLN A 126 2.18 11.93 -14.01
CA GLN A 126 3.46 11.23 -14.13
C GLN A 126 4.24 11.24 -12.81
N SER A 127 4.20 12.34 -12.05
CA SER A 127 4.80 12.39 -10.72
C SER A 127 4.11 11.46 -9.73
N LEU A 128 2.77 11.39 -9.76
CA LEU A 128 1.98 10.49 -8.91
C LEU A 128 2.27 9.02 -9.23
N ILE A 129 2.25 8.64 -10.51
CA ILE A 129 2.60 7.28 -10.96
C ILE A 129 4.02 6.91 -10.54
N GLY A 130 4.97 7.84 -10.59
CA GLY A 130 6.34 7.63 -10.10
C GLY A 130 6.37 7.26 -8.62
N LYS A 131 5.68 8.04 -7.78
CA LYS A 131 5.57 7.79 -6.35
C LYS A 131 4.87 6.46 -6.03
N GLU A 132 3.84 6.10 -6.79
CA GLU A 132 3.14 4.83 -6.61
C GLU A 132 4.04 3.63 -6.95
N LYS A 133 4.85 3.72 -8.01
CA LYS A 133 5.84 2.66 -8.33
C LYS A 133 6.91 2.49 -7.25
N ASP A 134 7.35 3.59 -6.64
CA ASP A 134 8.28 3.54 -5.52
C ASP A 134 7.62 2.87 -4.30
N MET A 135 6.34 3.16 -4.04
CA MET A 135 5.57 2.54 -2.97
C MET A 135 5.36 1.03 -3.21
N ASP A 136 5.04 0.62 -4.43
CA ASP A 136 4.96 -0.80 -4.82
C ASP A 136 6.29 -1.53 -4.59
N SER A 137 7.41 -0.88 -4.93
CA SER A 137 8.74 -1.43 -4.70
C SER A 137 9.04 -1.60 -3.20
N GLN A 138 8.59 -0.66 -2.37
CA GLN A 138 8.71 -0.75 -0.91
C GLN A 138 7.83 -1.86 -0.33
N ILE A 139 6.59 -2.02 -0.82
CA ILE A 139 5.71 -3.13 -0.43
C ILE A 139 6.38 -4.47 -0.77
N HIS A 140 6.97 -4.60 -1.96
CA HIS A 140 7.65 -5.83 -2.36
C HIS A 140 8.90 -6.12 -1.53
N ALA A 141 9.68 -5.09 -1.17
CA ALA A 141 10.79 -5.23 -0.25
C ALA A 141 10.35 -5.67 1.15
N PHE A 142 9.23 -5.13 1.64
CA PHE A 142 8.62 -5.52 2.92
C PHE A 142 8.14 -6.98 2.89
N GLU A 143 7.48 -7.44 1.82
CA GLU A 143 7.11 -8.85 1.66
C GLU A 143 8.33 -9.77 1.82
N LYS A 144 9.42 -9.45 1.13
CA LYS A 144 10.64 -10.25 1.18
C LYS A 144 11.23 -10.32 2.60
N GLN A 145 11.17 -9.24 3.36
CA GLN A 145 11.61 -9.22 4.76
C GLN A 145 10.69 -10.04 5.67
N VAL A 146 9.39 -10.00 5.42
CA VAL A 146 8.40 -10.78 6.17
C VAL A 146 8.58 -12.28 5.91
N ASP A 147 8.88 -12.68 4.67
CA ASP A 147 9.13 -14.07 4.29
C ASP A 147 10.47 -14.59 4.82
N LEU A 148 11.49 -13.72 4.95
CA LEU A 148 12.79 -14.06 5.54
C LEU A 148 12.77 -14.25 7.07
N CYS A 149 11.70 -13.82 7.74
CA CYS A 149 11.50 -14.00 9.19
C CYS A 149 10.68 -15.25 9.56
N GLN A 150 10.40 -16.14 8.59
CA GLN A 150 9.82 -17.48 8.82
C GLN A 150 10.92 -18.52 9.01
#